data_AF-C6HKS1-F1
#
_entry.id   AF-C6HKS1-F1
#
_cell.length_a   1.000
_cell.length_b   1.000
_cell.length_c   1.000
_cell.angle_alpha   90.00
_cell.angle_beta   90.00
_cell.angle_gamma   90.00
#
_symmetry.space_group_name_H-M   'P 1'
#
loop_
_entity.id
_entity.type
_entity.pdbx_description
1 polymer ?
#
loop_
_entity_poly.entity_id
_entity_poly.type
_entity_poly.pdbx_seq_one_letter_code
_entity_poly.pdbx_strand_id
1 'polypeptide(L)'
;MPRLRHRITHQNLTKVSSKKGRSAGKFLSGVGNIGLALCRLEMMTDIAFTDESSQYGPDQEFKISWEADPEAGVEKTGELKVKALVPPWMRDFIVSEGAKKPTMPTPKSD
;
A
#
# COMPACT_ATOMS: atom_id res chain seq x y z
N MET A 1 0.42 -32.80 -4.24
CA MET A 1 0.20 -31.82 -5.33
C MET A 1 0.61 -30.44 -4.84
N PRO A 2 1.81 -29.95 -5.14
CA PRO A 2 2.20 -28.61 -4.69
C PRO A 2 1.46 -27.61 -5.57
N ARG A 3 0.42 -26.96 -5.02
CA ARG A 3 -0.08 -25.74 -5.66
C ARG A 3 0.98 -24.68 -5.45
N LEU A 4 1.81 -24.43 -6.46
CA LEU A 4 2.64 -23.23 -6.57
C LEU A 4 1.71 -22.02 -6.52
N ARG A 5 1.36 -21.56 -5.31
CA ARG A 5 0.83 -20.22 -5.13
C ARG A 5 1.99 -19.29 -5.44
N HIS A 6 2.02 -18.79 -6.67
CA HIS A 6 2.93 -17.74 -7.11
C HIS A 6 2.99 -16.67 -6.01
N ARG A 7 4.14 -16.56 -5.34
CA ARG A 7 4.30 -15.65 -4.21
C ARG A 7 4.76 -14.31 -4.76
N ILE A 8 3.80 -13.53 -5.26
CA ILE A 8 4.04 -12.13 -5.64
C ILE A 8 4.15 -11.33 -4.33
N THR A 9 5.35 -11.26 -3.78
CA THR A 9 5.64 -10.50 -2.55
C THR A 9 6.61 -9.39 -2.84
N HIS A 10 6.52 -8.30 -2.09
CA HIS A 10 7.50 -7.20 -2.12
C HIS A 10 7.59 -6.44 -3.46
N GLN A 11 6.56 -6.49 -4.30
CA GLN A 11 6.52 -5.77 -5.57
C GLN A 11 6.14 -4.30 -5.40
N ASN A 12 6.66 -3.45 -6.29
CA ASN A 12 6.37 -2.02 -6.26
C ASN A 12 4.95 -1.73 -6.74
N LEU A 13 4.25 -0.86 -6.00
CA LEU A 13 3.01 -0.24 -6.44
C LEU A 13 3.34 1.02 -7.22
N THR A 14 2.81 1.16 -8.42
CA THR A 14 3.09 2.32 -9.29
C THR A 14 1.80 2.89 -9.85
N LYS A 15 1.77 4.19 -10.12
CA LYS A 15 0.66 4.83 -10.82
C LYS A 15 0.71 4.44 -12.29
N VAL A 16 -0.40 4.01 -12.87
CA VAL A 16 -0.47 3.51 -14.26
C VAL A 16 0.02 4.55 -15.27
N SER A 17 -0.27 5.84 -15.02
CA SER A 17 0.11 6.94 -15.90
C SER A 17 1.59 7.38 -15.78
N SER A 18 2.34 6.88 -14.79
CA SER A 18 3.75 7.25 -14.61
C SER A 18 4.68 6.32 -15.38
N LYS A 19 5.42 6.88 -16.34
CA LYS A 19 6.39 6.11 -17.16
C LYS A 19 7.61 5.63 -16.38
N LYS A 20 8.00 6.33 -15.31
CA LYS A 20 8.99 5.91 -14.29
C LYS A 20 8.97 6.99 -13.21
N GLY A 21 8.57 6.66 -11.99
CA GLY A 21 8.36 7.66 -10.94
C GLY A 21 8.36 7.07 -9.55
N ARG A 22 8.25 7.94 -8.54
CA ARG A 22 8.20 7.55 -7.12
C ARG A 22 7.09 6.52 -6.92
N SER A 23 7.40 5.37 -6.32
CA SER A 23 6.40 4.32 -6.10
C SER A 23 5.29 4.82 -5.17
N ALA A 24 4.09 4.29 -5.37
CA ALA A 24 2.93 4.52 -4.51
C ALA A 24 2.97 3.74 -3.21
N GLY A 25 3.82 2.72 -3.18
CA GLY A 25 3.90 1.81 -2.07
C GLY A 25 4.62 0.53 -2.43
N LYS A 26 4.49 -0.47 -1.54
CA LYS A 26 5.01 -1.81 -1.71
C LYS A 26 3.94 -2.83 -1.35
N PHE A 27 3.66 -3.75 -2.26
CA PHE A 27 2.78 -4.88 -2.00
C PHE A 27 3.47 -5.87 -1.07
N LEU A 28 2.78 -6.28 -0.01
CA LEU A 28 3.33 -7.19 1.00
C LEU A 28 2.90 -8.61 0.71
N SER A 29 1.59 -8.86 0.69
CA SER A 29 1.02 -10.19 0.46
C SER A 29 -0.48 -10.10 0.18
N GLY A 30 -1.08 -11.16 -0.36
CA GLY A 30 -2.52 -11.22 -0.60
C GLY A 30 -3.06 -12.63 -0.77
N VAL A 31 -4.37 -12.73 -0.73
CA VAL A 31 -5.13 -13.96 -0.96
C VAL A 31 -6.29 -13.63 -1.89
N GLY A 32 -6.37 -14.34 -3.01
CA GLY A 32 -7.37 -14.05 -4.03
C GLY A 32 -7.20 -12.64 -4.61
N ASN A 33 -8.27 -11.85 -4.54
CA ASN A 33 -8.35 -10.48 -5.07
C ASN A 33 -8.11 -9.39 -4.01
N ILE A 34 -7.68 -9.75 -2.80
CA ILE A 34 -7.44 -8.82 -1.69
C ILE A 34 -5.99 -9.00 -1.21
N GLY A 35 -5.34 -7.90 -0.83
CA GLY A 35 -4.00 -7.95 -0.26
C GLY A 35 -3.67 -6.73 0.59
N LEU A 36 -2.56 -6.85 1.31
CA LEU A 36 -1.98 -5.82 2.15
C LEU A 36 -0.79 -5.18 1.45
N ALA A 37 -0.69 -3.86 1.59
CA ALA A 37 0.37 -3.07 1.02
C ALA A 37 0.73 -1.92 1.96
N LEU A 38 2.01 -1.55 1.94
CA LEU A 38 2.47 -0.29 2.50
C LEU A 38 2.23 0.80 1.46
N CYS A 39 1.30 1.72 1.72
CA CYS A 39 0.82 2.70 0.75
C CYS A 39 1.01 4.13 1.24
N ARG A 40 1.12 5.08 0.31
CA ARG A 40 1.00 6.51 0.61
C ARG A 40 -0.46 6.91 0.61
N LEU A 41 -0.99 7.25 1.79
CA LEU A 41 -2.40 7.60 1.98
C LEU A 41 -2.83 8.77 1.10
N GLU A 42 -2.13 9.91 1.18
CA GLU A 42 -2.49 11.15 0.46
C GLU A 42 -2.39 11.07 -1.07
N MET A 43 -1.93 9.94 -1.60
CA MET A 43 -1.83 9.71 -3.04
C MET A 43 -2.80 8.64 -3.52
N MET A 44 -3.00 7.58 -2.74
CA MET A 44 -3.88 6.46 -3.12
C MET A 44 -5.30 6.59 -2.56
N THR A 45 -5.52 7.50 -1.61
CA THR A 45 -6.78 7.64 -0.87
C THR A 45 -7.10 9.12 -0.68
N ASP A 46 -8.37 9.40 -0.40
CA ASP A 46 -8.93 10.71 -0.09
C ASP A 46 -8.58 11.24 1.31
N ILE A 47 -7.70 10.56 2.04
CA ILE A 47 -7.25 10.98 3.37
C ILE A 47 -6.12 12.00 3.23
N ALA A 48 -6.33 13.20 3.78
CA ALA A 48 -5.29 14.20 3.98
C ALA A 48 -4.71 14.07 5.40
N PHE A 49 -3.39 14.05 5.52
CA PHE A 49 -2.68 13.96 6.80
C PHE A 49 -1.91 15.25 7.12
N THR A 50 -1.54 15.99 6.08
CA THR A 50 -0.85 17.27 6.14
C THR A 50 -1.75 18.37 5.57
N ASP A 51 -1.46 19.63 5.91
CA ASP A 51 -2.15 20.81 5.33
C ASP A 51 -1.72 21.09 3.87
N GLU A 52 -0.85 20.24 3.30
CA GLU A 52 -0.39 20.33 1.92
C GLU A 52 -1.45 19.79 0.94
N SER A 53 -1.37 20.23 -0.32
CA SER A 53 -2.27 19.74 -1.38
C SER A 53 -2.16 18.22 -1.56
N SER A 54 -3.28 17.52 -1.42
CA SER A 54 -3.36 16.08 -1.68
C SER A 54 -3.05 15.76 -3.15
N GLN A 55 -2.30 14.69 -3.38
CA GLN A 55 -2.01 14.18 -4.74
C GLN A 55 -3.04 13.16 -5.21
N TYR A 56 -4.06 12.89 -4.39
CA TYR A 56 -5.13 11.96 -4.71
C TYR A 56 -5.99 12.46 -5.86
N GLY A 57 -6.33 11.55 -6.76
CA GLY A 57 -7.37 11.75 -7.75
C GLY A 57 -8.24 10.50 -7.84
N PRO A 58 -9.58 10.63 -7.87
CA PRO A 58 -10.48 9.48 -7.85
C PRO A 58 -10.33 8.56 -9.07
N ASP A 59 -9.89 9.12 -10.20
CA ASP A 59 -9.66 8.39 -11.45
C ASP A 59 -8.23 7.82 -11.55
N GLN A 60 -7.42 7.97 -10.50
CA GLN A 60 -6.06 7.43 -10.51
C GLN A 60 -6.07 5.91 -10.37
N GLU A 61 -5.40 5.26 -11.31
CA GLU A 61 -5.19 3.82 -11.27
C GLU A 61 -3.77 3.49 -10.82
N PHE A 62 -3.65 2.43 -10.03
CA PHE A 62 -2.38 1.89 -9.57
C PHE A 62 -2.23 0.45 -10.04
N LYS A 63 -0.98 0.03 -10.23
CA LYS A 63 -0.65 -1.33 -10.64
C LYS A 63 0.52 -1.91 -9.88
N ILE A 64 0.49 -3.23 -9.77
CA ILE A 64 1.61 -4.07 -9.36
C ILE A 64 2.07 -4.79 -10.62
N SER A 65 3.37 -4.77 -10.91
CA SER A 65 3.98 -5.54 -12.00
C SER A 65 5.08 -6.43 -11.43
N TRP A 66 5.23 -7.62 -11.99
CA TRP A 66 6.30 -8.56 -11.65
C TRP A 66 6.82 -9.22 -12.92
N GLU A 67 8.08 -9.63 -12.88
CA GLU A 67 8.73 -10.39 -13.96
C GLU A 67 8.70 -11.89 -13.63
N ALA A 68 8.85 -12.72 -14.65
CA ALA A 68 9.06 -14.15 -14.46
C ALA A 68 10.37 -14.37 -13.68
N ASP A 69 10.28 -15.14 -12.62
CA ASP A 69 11.39 -15.53 -11.75
C ASP A 69 11.23 -17.03 -11.42
N PRO A 70 11.88 -17.91 -12.21
CA PRO A 70 11.83 -19.36 -11.99
C PRO A 70 12.33 -19.79 -10.61
N GLU A 71 13.32 -19.10 -10.04
CA GLU A 71 13.89 -19.38 -8.72
C GLU A 71 12.90 -19.06 -7.60
N ALA A 72 12.08 -18.00 -7.79
CA ALA A 72 11.00 -17.65 -6.88
C ALA A 72 9.66 -18.37 -7.18
N GLY A 73 9.63 -19.28 -8.16
CA GLY A 73 8.41 -20.00 -8.57
C GLY A 73 7.36 -19.11 -9.24
N VAL A 74 7.80 -18.05 -9.91
CA VAL A 74 6.95 -17.14 -10.71
C VAL A 74 7.20 -17.43 -12.18
N GLU A 75 6.30 -18.16 -12.82
CA GLU A 75 6.54 -18.63 -14.20
C GLU A 75 6.32 -17.57 -15.27
N LYS A 76 5.56 -16.51 -14.96
CA LYS A 76 5.12 -15.51 -15.93
C LYS A 76 5.22 -14.10 -15.39
N THR A 77 5.72 -13.21 -16.23
CA THR A 77 5.55 -11.76 -16.08
C THR A 77 4.06 -11.42 -16.07
N GLY A 78 3.67 -10.49 -15.21
CA GLY A 78 2.29 -10.06 -15.11
C GLY A 78 2.14 -8.67 -14.52
N GLU A 79 0.95 -8.12 -14.70
CA GLU A 79 0.53 -6.91 -14.02
C GLU A 79 -0.92 -7.01 -13.56
N LEU A 80 -1.23 -6.34 -12.46
CA LEU A 80 -2.57 -6.26 -11.89
C LEU A 80 -2.86 -4.83 -11.45
N LYS A 81 -4.02 -4.32 -11.86
CA LYS A 81 -4.55 -3.04 -11.35
C LYS A 81 -5.11 -3.22 -9.94
N VAL A 82 -4.85 -2.25 -9.09
CA VAL A 82 -5.29 -2.25 -7.70
C VAL A 82 -5.87 -0.90 -7.32
N LYS A 83 -6.81 -0.93 -6.37
CA LYS A 83 -7.41 0.26 -5.76
C LYS A 83 -7.24 0.17 -4.26
N ALA A 84 -6.80 1.26 -3.64
CA ALA A 84 -6.76 1.32 -2.18
C ALA A 84 -8.19 1.44 -1.64
N LEU A 85 -8.46 0.70 -0.58
CA LEU A 85 -9.73 0.76 0.14
C LEU A 85 -9.41 1.13 1.58
N VAL A 86 -10.04 2.19 2.08
CA VAL A 86 -9.98 2.54 3.50
C VAL A 86 -11.34 2.27 4.13
N PRO A 87 -11.46 1.24 4.99
CA PRO A 87 -12.69 0.95 5.70
C PRO A 87 -13.14 2.11 6.60
N PRO A 88 -14.45 2.27 6.87
CA PRO A 88 -14.97 3.36 7.71
C PRO A 88 -14.27 3.43 9.08
N TRP A 89 -14.15 2.30 9.78
CA TRP A 89 -13.49 2.23 11.09
C TRP A 89 -12.02 2.67 11.07
N MET A 90 -11.33 2.47 9.94
CA MET A 90 -9.94 2.91 9.78
C MET A 90 -9.88 4.42 9.52
N ARG A 91 -10.84 4.96 8.75
CA ARG A 91 -10.97 6.42 8.56
C ARG A 91 -11.22 7.10 9.89
N ASP A 92 -12.17 6.59 10.66
CA ASP A 92 -12.52 7.14 11.96
C ASP A 92 -11.31 7.17 12.89
N PHE A 93 -10.53 6.08 12.93
CA PHE A 93 -9.30 6.01 13.72
C PHE A 93 -8.23 7.02 13.26
N ILE A 94 -8.00 7.13 11.95
CA ILE A 94 -7.01 8.07 11.39
C ILE A 94 -7.38 9.52 11.71
N VAL A 95 -8.66 9.86 11.56
CA VAL A 95 -9.18 11.23 11.81
C VAL A 95 -9.26 11.55 13.31
N SER A 96 -9.61 10.59 14.15
CA SER A 96 -9.78 10.81 15.60
C SER A 96 -8.47 10.81 16.38
N GLU A 97 -7.51 9.93 16.06
CA GLU A 97 -6.42 9.58 16.99
C GLU A 97 -5.03 9.36 16.37
N GLY A 98 -4.88 9.30 15.05
CA GLY A 98 -3.63 8.86 14.37
C GLY A 98 -2.34 9.65 14.63
N ALA A 99 -2.35 10.76 15.38
CA ALA A 99 -1.18 11.61 15.65
C ALA A 99 -0.98 11.99 17.13
N LYS A 100 -1.71 11.42 18.09
CA LYS A 100 -1.37 11.61 19.51
C LYS A 100 -0.21 10.69 19.85
N LYS A 101 1.01 11.25 19.84
CA LYS A 101 2.25 10.63 20.32
C LYS A 101 1.94 9.83 21.61
N PRO A 102 2.36 8.57 21.77
CA PRO A 102 2.33 7.96 23.08
C PRO A 102 3.28 8.78 23.96
N THR A 103 2.72 9.60 24.84
CA THR A 103 3.49 10.29 25.88
C THR A 103 4.01 9.20 26.80
N MET A 104 5.26 8.79 26.61
CA MET A 104 5.92 7.91 27.57
C MET A 104 5.95 8.64 28.92
N PRO A 105 5.51 8.00 30.02
CA PRO A 105 5.69 8.57 31.34
C PRO A 105 7.19 8.73 31.59
N THR A 106 7.63 9.95 31.89
CA THR A 106 8.98 10.18 32.39
C THR A 106 9.08 9.54 33.77
N PRO A 107 10.07 8.65 34.02
CA PRO A 107 10.30 8.14 35.37
C PRO A 107 10.67 9.32 36.27
N LYS A 108 9.92 9.50 37.36
CA LYS A 108 10.30 10.42 38.42
C LYS A 108 11.60 9.90 39.02
N SER A 109 12.65 10.70 38.93
CA SER A 109 13.84 10.53 39.75
C SER A 109 13.49 11.00 41.16
N ASP A 110 13.43 10.06 42.10
CA ASP A 110 13.56 10.33 43.53
C ASP A 110 15.03 10.62 43.89
#